data_AF-A0A517QSG3-F1
#
_entry.id   AF-A0A517QSG3-F1
#
_cell.length_a   1.000
_cell.length_b   1.000
_cell.length_c   1.000
_cell.angle_alpha   90.00
_cell.angle_beta   90.00
_cell.angle_gamma   90.00
#
_symmetry.space_group_name_H-M   'P 1'
#
loop_
_entity.id
_entity.type
_entity.pdbx_description
1 polymer ?
#
loop_
_entity_poly.entity_id
_entity_poly.type
_entity_poly.pdbx_seq_one_letter_code
_entity_poly.pdbx_strand_id
1 'polypeptide(L)'
;MGKEVTCPGCKQRINLPSVSCSSTAGDISIEDFVDPDLAEWRNQPKKEIYGTGYGEHGNSHPQTRNSQSQERLTLALTKCKDCDGKVSTRVKNCPHCGASMKQRTHPATMGCAVMFAVSAILFLCCGGLGNVNDRGREFNFSDATDLRPGYLDDSNLMNSENSKSRKWYEGGTLHKKSALDWQGSNHPDKLATCSDFVAAMWQNEKFVPRIQNSIDSVDDMKPYAQELVEYIDVATRRDPDPEQNRRLFTNQTVAAMALLGIIEMGWLK
;
A
#
# COMPACT_ATOMS: atom_id res chain seq x y z
N MET A 1 -19.85 32.00 12.41
CA MET A 1 -19.82 32.26 13.86
C MET A 1 -18.75 31.35 14.46
N GLY A 2 -17.52 31.86 14.64
CA GLY A 2 -16.39 31.09 15.14
C GLY A 2 -16.45 30.92 16.65
N LYS A 3 -16.20 29.71 17.17
CA LYS A 3 -16.15 29.44 18.60
C LYS A 3 -14.78 29.84 19.14
N GLU A 4 -14.78 30.75 20.10
CA GLU A 4 -13.60 31.22 20.82
C GLU A 4 -13.34 30.27 22.00
N VAL A 5 -12.20 29.59 22.01
CA VAL A 5 -11.79 28.71 23.12
C VAL A 5 -10.63 29.39 23.83
N THR A 6 -10.86 29.78 25.09
CA THR A 6 -9.87 30.42 25.95
C THR A 6 -9.24 29.38 26.89
N CYS A 7 -7.92 29.21 26.82
CA CYS A 7 -7.17 28.45 27.82
C CYS A 7 -6.90 29.32 29.06
N PRO A 8 -7.24 28.87 30.29
CA PRO A 8 -6.90 29.61 31.50
C PRO A 8 -5.40 29.52 31.78
N GLY A 9 -4.70 30.66 31.77
CA GLY A 9 -3.32 30.78 32.26
C GLY A 9 -2.28 31.28 31.26
N CYS A 10 -2.59 31.40 29.96
CA CYS A 10 -1.64 31.90 28.97
C CYS A 10 -2.10 33.26 28.42
N LYS A 11 -1.39 34.35 28.77
CA LYS A 11 -1.68 35.72 28.29
C LYS A 11 -1.19 36.00 26.85
N GLN A 12 -0.81 34.98 26.09
CA GLN A 12 -0.38 35.16 24.70
C GLN A 12 -1.52 34.83 23.74
N ARG A 13 -1.96 35.85 22.98
CA ARG A 13 -2.84 35.68 21.82
C ARG A 13 -2.01 35.09 20.68
N ILE A 14 -2.24 33.82 20.37
CA ILE A 14 -1.64 33.18 19.20
C ILE A 14 -2.68 33.28 18.08
N ASN A 15 -2.43 34.14 17.09
CA ASN A 15 -3.18 34.11 15.84
C ASN A 15 -2.72 32.88 15.05
N LEU A 16 -3.51 31.81 15.10
CA LEU A 16 -3.32 30.66 14.22
C LEU A 16 -3.78 31.07 12.81
N PRO A 17 -2.89 31.07 11.80
CA PRO A 17 -3.34 31.21 10.43
C PRO A 17 -4.27 30.03 10.11
N SER A 18 -5.44 30.33 9.56
CA SER A 18 -6.31 29.33 8.95
C SER A 18 -5.54 28.69 7.80
N VAL A 19 -4.98 27.52 8.03
CA VAL A 19 -4.37 26.72 6.97
C VAL A 19 -5.53 26.14 6.16
N SER A 20 -5.93 26.86 5.11
CA SER A 20 -6.72 26.29 4.05
C SER A 20 -5.80 25.33 3.28
N CYS A 21 -5.96 24.03 3.50
CA CYS A 21 -5.38 23.00 2.64
C CYS A 21 -6.05 23.10 1.26
N SER A 22 -5.60 24.05 0.44
CA SER A 22 -5.90 24.07 -1.00
C SER A 22 -4.81 23.26 -1.68
N SER A 23 -4.95 21.94 -1.60
CA SER A 23 -4.21 21.01 -2.43
C SER A 23 -4.97 20.92 -3.75
N THR A 24 -4.47 21.54 -4.80
CA THR A 24 -4.80 21.17 -6.18
C THR A 24 -4.18 19.81 -6.49
N ALA A 25 -4.68 18.76 -5.84
CA ALA A 25 -4.67 17.42 -6.41
C ALA A 25 -5.95 17.35 -7.25
N GLY A 26 -5.85 17.00 -8.53
CA GLY A 26 -7.03 16.83 -9.37
C GLY A 26 -8.03 15.93 -8.65
N ASP A 27 -9.29 16.35 -8.61
CA ASP A 27 -10.40 15.63 -7.98
C ASP A 27 -10.50 14.23 -8.61
N ILE A 28 -9.84 13.28 -7.98
CA ILE A 28 -10.06 11.86 -8.17
C ILE A 28 -11.14 11.51 -7.14
N SER A 29 -12.39 11.53 -7.56
CA SER A 29 -13.47 11.08 -6.69
C SER A 29 -13.38 9.57 -6.57
N ILE A 30 -13.63 9.03 -5.37
CA ILE A 30 -13.78 7.58 -5.17
C ILE A 30 -14.83 7.01 -6.15
N GLU A 31 -15.83 7.82 -6.51
CA GLU A 31 -16.86 7.50 -7.49
C GLU A 31 -16.31 7.30 -8.91
N ASP A 32 -15.19 7.94 -9.27
CA ASP A 32 -14.52 7.75 -10.56
C ASP A 32 -13.76 6.40 -10.63
N PHE A 33 -13.45 5.79 -9.48
CA PHE A 33 -12.75 4.52 -9.37
C PHE A 33 -13.68 3.34 -9.08
N VAL A 34 -14.82 3.61 -8.45
CA VAL A 34 -15.89 2.63 -8.22
C VAL A 34 -16.96 2.89 -9.27
N ASP A 35 -16.63 2.61 -10.53
CA ASP A 35 -17.63 2.58 -11.59
C ASP A 35 -18.72 1.58 -11.16
N PRO A 36 -19.98 2.03 -10.97
CA PRO A 36 -21.06 1.18 -10.47
C PRO A 36 -21.26 -0.07 -11.33
N ASP A 37 -20.74 -0.08 -12.56
CA ASP A 37 -20.90 -1.15 -13.52
C ASP A 37 -19.72 -2.12 -13.68
N LEU A 38 -18.86 -2.32 -12.67
CA LEU A 38 -17.85 -3.42 -12.64
C LEU A 38 -18.39 -4.80 -13.07
N ALA A 39 -19.71 -5.04 -13.01
CA ALA A 39 -20.36 -6.23 -13.54
C ALA A 39 -20.49 -6.26 -15.09
N GLU A 40 -20.65 -5.11 -15.75
CA GLU A 40 -20.68 -4.98 -17.21
C GLU A 40 -19.30 -5.20 -17.84
N TRP A 41 -18.21 -4.93 -17.11
CA TRP A 41 -16.84 -5.13 -17.58
C TRP A 41 -16.47 -6.59 -17.87
N ARG A 42 -17.14 -7.59 -17.25
CA ARG A 42 -16.95 -9.01 -17.61
C ARG A 42 -17.42 -9.37 -19.01
N ASN A 43 -18.29 -8.55 -19.59
CA ASN A 43 -18.92 -8.80 -20.89
C ASN A 43 -18.38 -7.89 -22.01
N GLN A 44 -17.38 -7.04 -21.73
CA GLN A 44 -16.73 -6.33 -22.83
C GLN A 44 -16.06 -7.36 -23.76
N PRO A 45 -16.35 -7.32 -25.07
CA PRO A 45 -15.75 -8.24 -26.02
C PRO A 45 -14.25 -8.06 -25.91
N LYS A 46 -13.54 -9.17 -25.62
CA LYS A 46 -12.09 -9.26 -25.66
C LYS A 46 -11.64 -8.76 -27.03
N LYS A 47 -11.37 -7.46 -27.16
CA LYS A 47 -10.76 -6.88 -28.34
C LYS A 47 -9.37 -7.44 -28.37
N GLU A 48 -9.20 -8.56 -29.08
CA GLU A 48 -7.96 -9.09 -29.66
C GLU A 48 -6.67 -8.46 -29.11
N ILE A 49 -6.37 -8.68 -27.83
CA ILE A 49 -5.02 -8.50 -27.26
C ILE A 49 -4.26 -9.82 -27.43
N TYR A 50 -4.37 -10.40 -28.62
CA TYR A 50 -3.48 -11.42 -29.15
C TYR A 50 -3.22 -10.99 -30.58
N GLY A 51 -2.15 -10.22 -30.79
CA GLY A 51 -1.69 -9.85 -32.11
C GLY A 51 -1.35 -11.10 -32.90
N THR A 52 -2.25 -11.56 -33.75
CA THR A 52 -1.92 -12.44 -34.88
C THR A 52 -1.25 -11.57 -35.93
N GLY A 53 0.08 -11.55 -35.91
CA GLY A 53 0.88 -10.75 -36.83
C GLY A 53 2.27 -11.33 -37.07
N TYR A 54 2.37 -12.66 -37.28
CA TYR A 54 3.56 -13.25 -37.91
C TYR A 54 3.47 -12.99 -39.43
N GLY A 55 3.97 -11.83 -39.84
CA GLY A 55 4.35 -11.55 -41.22
C GLY A 55 5.86 -11.76 -41.38
N GLU A 56 6.23 -12.86 -42.02
CA GLU A 56 7.57 -13.12 -42.51
C GLU A 56 8.00 -12.02 -43.51
N HIS A 57 9.05 -11.27 -43.20
CA HIS A 57 9.95 -10.72 -44.23
C HIS A 57 11.38 -10.76 -43.72
N GLY A 58 12.22 -11.40 -44.52
CA GLY A 58 13.56 -11.79 -44.14
C GLY A 58 14.63 -10.71 -44.28
N ASN A 59 15.75 -11.10 -43.66
CA ASN A 59 17.14 -10.86 -44.04
C ASN A 59 17.83 -9.51 -43.74
N SER A 60 18.88 -9.68 -42.93
CA SER A 60 20.19 -9.04 -42.97
C SER A 60 20.37 -7.66 -42.33
N HIS A 61 20.83 -7.64 -41.07
CA HIS A 61 22.14 -7.04 -40.72
C HIS A 61 22.57 -7.35 -39.27
N PRO A 62 23.82 -7.80 -39.01
CA PRO A 62 24.36 -7.90 -37.66
C PRO A 62 25.25 -6.70 -37.34
N GLN A 63 24.77 -5.77 -36.51
CA GLN A 63 25.61 -4.75 -35.86
C GLN A 63 25.07 -4.47 -34.44
N THR A 64 25.70 -5.03 -33.41
CA THR A 64 26.75 -4.42 -32.54
C THR A 64 26.22 -3.97 -31.18
N ARG A 65 26.74 -4.65 -30.15
CA ARG A 65 27.23 -4.14 -28.85
C ARG A 65 26.35 -3.19 -28.03
N ASN A 66 25.95 -3.72 -26.87
CA ASN A 66 26.23 -3.15 -25.54
C ASN A 66 26.37 -1.62 -25.51
N SER A 67 25.24 -0.95 -25.48
CA SER A 67 25.13 0.46 -25.08
C SER A 67 24.03 0.59 -24.05
N GLN A 68 24.10 -0.26 -23.00
CA GLN A 68 23.40 0.02 -21.75
C GLN A 68 24.00 1.30 -21.17
N SER A 69 23.33 2.40 -21.48
CA SER A 69 23.01 3.49 -20.57
C SER A 69 23.89 3.53 -19.30
N GLN A 70 25.15 3.92 -19.48
CA GLN A 70 25.83 4.73 -18.48
C GLN A 70 25.11 6.09 -18.48
N GLU A 71 23.92 6.14 -17.90
CA GLU A 71 23.42 7.40 -17.36
C GLU A 71 24.53 7.88 -16.43
N ARG A 72 25.16 8.97 -16.88
CA ARG A 72 26.08 9.77 -16.11
C ARG A 72 25.38 10.11 -14.79
N LEU A 73 25.59 9.29 -13.78
CA LEU A 73 25.78 9.78 -12.43
C LEU A 73 26.99 10.71 -12.55
N THR A 74 26.72 11.97 -12.87
CA THR A 74 27.60 13.09 -12.57
C THR A 74 27.72 13.11 -11.06
N LEU A 75 28.49 12.18 -10.51
CA LEU A 75 28.88 12.14 -9.11
C LEU A 75 29.36 13.56 -8.83
N ALA A 76 28.63 14.27 -7.97
CA ALA A 76 28.93 15.65 -7.65
C ALA A 76 30.36 15.69 -7.10
N LEU A 77 31.31 16.06 -7.96
CA LEU A 77 32.72 16.16 -7.62
C LEU A 77 32.90 17.44 -6.82
N THR A 78 33.57 17.33 -5.69
CA THR A 78 33.93 18.48 -4.85
C THR A 78 35.44 18.68 -4.88
N LYS A 79 35.91 19.92 -4.72
CA LYS A 79 37.35 20.20 -4.64
C LYS A 79 37.84 19.92 -3.22
N CYS A 80 38.94 19.19 -3.09
CA CYS A 80 39.66 19.04 -1.84
C CYS A 80 40.22 20.40 -1.40
N LYS A 81 40.10 20.74 -0.12
CA LYS A 81 40.53 22.05 0.40
C LYS A 81 42.05 22.21 0.48
N ASP A 82 42.79 21.11 0.59
CA ASP A 82 44.23 21.14 0.79
C ASP A 82 45.03 21.09 -0.51
N CYS A 83 44.49 20.43 -1.56
CA CYS A 83 45.21 20.20 -2.81
C CYS A 83 44.43 20.54 -4.08
N ASP A 84 43.22 21.11 -3.97
CA ASP A 84 42.32 21.48 -5.06
C ASP A 84 41.90 20.35 -6.04
N GLY A 85 42.28 19.11 -5.75
CA GLY A 85 41.92 17.93 -6.54
C GLY A 85 40.41 17.66 -6.52
N LYS A 86 39.85 17.23 -7.65
CA LYS A 86 38.43 16.87 -7.76
C LYS A 86 38.22 15.47 -7.19
N VAL A 87 37.42 15.37 -6.13
CA VAL A 87 37.16 14.12 -5.41
C VAL A 87 35.66 13.86 -5.24
N SER A 88 35.29 12.59 -5.19
CA SER A 88 33.91 12.17 -4.92
C SER A 88 33.49 12.58 -3.52
N THR A 89 32.26 13.05 -3.33
CA THR A 89 31.72 13.43 -2.01
C THR A 89 31.59 12.28 -1.01
N ARG A 90 31.79 11.03 -1.46
CA ARG A 90 31.68 9.83 -0.61
C ARG A 90 33.00 9.39 0.04
N VAL A 91 34.15 9.91 -0.37
CA VAL A 91 35.45 9.45 0.19
C VAL A 91 35.76 10.14 1.53
N LYS A 92 36.27 9.37 2.50
CA LYS A 92 36.67 9.91 3.82
C LYS A 92 38.01 10.67 3.78
N ASN A 93 38.89 10.29 2.86
CA ASN A 93 40.21 10.89 2.68
C ASN A 93 40.42 11.22 1.20
N CYS A 94 41.10 12.34 0.92
CA CYS A 94 41.47 12.72 -0.43
C CYS A 94 42.54 11.77 -0.99
N PRO A 95 42.36 11.16 -2.18
CA PRO A 95 43.35 10.27 -2.77
C PRO A 95 44.61 10.99 -3.26
N HIS A 96 44.57 12.32 -3.44
CA HIS A 96 45.72 13.09 -3.92
C HIS A 96 46.68 13.51 -2.80
N CYS A 97 46.17 13.86 -1.61
CA CYS A 97 46.99 14.41 -0.52
C CYS A 97 46.78 13.72 0.84
N GLY A 98 45.84 12.77 0.97
CA GLY A 98 45.56 12.05 2.21
C GLY A 98 44.74 12.80 3.25
N ALA A 99 44.48 14.10 3.05
CA ALA A 99 43.72 14.92 3.99
C ALA A 99 42.29 14.39 4.24
N SER A 100 41.84 14.48 5.48
CA SER A 100 40.52 14.01 5.90
C SER A 100 39.42 14.99 5.46
N MET A 101 38.40 14.46 4.79
CA MET A 101 37.26 15.24 4.28
C MET A 101 36.11 15.20 5.29
N LYS A 102 35.66 16.38 5.76
CA LYS A 102 34.49 16.49 6.65
C LYS A 102 33.22 16.13 5.87
N GLN A 103 32.66 14.95 6.14
CA GLN A 103 31.39 14.54 5.55
C GLN A 103 30.29 15.50 6.01
N ARG A 104 29.55 16.10 5.07
CA ARG A 104 28.37 16.90 5.40
C ARG A 104 27.31 15.97 5.94
N THR A 105 27.09 16.01 7.26
CA THR A 105 25.90 15.45 7.88
C THR A 105 24.70 16.11 7.21
N HIS A 106 23.84 15.32 6.56
CA HIS A 106 22.67 15.85 5.89
C HIS A 106 21.81 16.60 6.93
N PRO A 107 21.35 17.83 6.62
CA PRO A 107 20.53 18.61 7.56
C PRO A 107 19.24 17.89 7.97
N ALA A 108 18.76 16.93 7.16
CA ALA A 108 17.62 16.07 7.49
C ALA A 108 17.82 15.23 8.76
N THR A 109 19.06 14.82 9.09
CA THR A 109 19.31 13.93 10.24
C THR A 109 19.22 14.68 11.58
N MET A 110 19.45 16.00 11.61
CA MET A 110 19.25 16.80 12.83
C MET A 110 17.76 17.09 13.12
N GLY A 111 16.90 17.13 12.09
CA GLY A 111 15.47 17.36 12.27
C GLY A 111 14.77 16.23 13.02
N CYS A 112 15.11 14.98 12.72
CA CYS A 112 14.46 13.82 13.35
C CYS A 112 14.71 13.74 14.86
N ALA A 113 15.92 14.03 15.34
CA ALA A 113 16.24 13.94 16.77
C ALA A 113 15.40 14.90 17.63
N VAL A 114 15.13 16.11 17.13
CA VAL A 114 14.29 17.09 17.83
C VAL A 114 12.84 16.65 17.84
N MET A 115 12.34 16.09 16.74
CA MET A 115 10.96 15.58 16.67
C MET A 115 10.70 14.41 17.64
N PHE A 116 11.65 13.49 17.78
CA PHE A 116 11.55 12.41 18.77
C PHE A 116 11.57 12.92 20.22
N ALA A 117 12.39 13.94 20.51
CA ALA A 117 12.42 14.54 21.84
C ALA A 117 11.09 15.23 22.18
N VAL A 118 10.49 15.96 21.23
CA VAL A 118 9.19 16.63 21.43
C VAL A 118 8.06 15.61 21.57
N SER A 119 8.04 14.54 20.77
CA SER A 119 7.00 13.50 20.88
C SER A 119 7.09 12.75 22.21
N ALA A 120 8.29 12.44 22.69
CA ALA A 120 8.51 11.81 23.99
C ALA A 120 8.03 12.71 25.15
N ILE A 121 8.31 14.03 25.08
CA ILE A 121 7.81 15.01 26.06
C ILE A 121 6.28 15.09 26.00
N LEU A 122 5.67 15.10 24.81
CA LEU A 122 4.22 15.11 24.67
C LEU A 122 3.59 13.84 25.24
N PHE A 123 4.21 12.67 25.03
CA PHE A 123 3.77 11.40 25.61
C PHE A 123 3.88 11.39 27.14
N LEU A 124 4.94 11.99 27.70
CA LEU A 124 5.11 12.15 29.15
C LEU A 124 4.11 13.15 29.74
N CYS A 125 3.83 14.26 29.07
CA CYS A 125 2.92 15.30 29.56
C CYS A 125 1.44 14.96 29.37
N CYS A 126 1.08 14.20 28.32
CA CYS A 126 -0.32 13.88 27.99
C CYS A 126 -0.69 12.41 28.26
N GLY A 127 0.28 11.51 28.44
CA GLY A 127 0.06 10.05 28.54
C GLY A 127 0.38 9.43 29.91
N GLY A 128 0.82 10.19 30.90
CA GLY A 128 1.07 9.68 32.25
C GLY A 128 -0.20 9.67 33.10
N LEU A 129 -0.58 8.48 33.58
CA LEU A 129 -1.66 8.16 34.53
C LEU A 129 -3.03 7.73 33.94
N GLY A 130 -3.00 6.92 32.89
CA GLY A 130 -4.05 5.92 32.68
C GLY A 130 -3.88 4.79 33.69
N ASN A 131 -4.53 4.92 34.85
CA ASN A 131 -4.54 3.94 35.93
C ASN A 131 -5.34 2.70 35.47
N VAL A 132 -4.65 1.72 34.85
CA VAL A 132 -5.24 0.42 34.53
C VAL A 132 -5.34 -0.37 35.83
N ASN A 133 -6.43 -0.14 36.57
CA ASN A 133 -6.85 -1.05 37.62
C ASN A 133 -7.31 -2.34 36.93
N ASP A 134 -6.37 -3.27 36.78
CA ASP A 134 -6.61 -4.71 36.74
C ASP A 134 -7.49 -5.10 37.93
N ARG A 135 -8.80 -5.17 37.70
CA ARG A 135 -9.69 -5.98 38.53
C ARG A 135 -9.97 -7.24 37.75
N GLY A 136 -9.32 -8.31 38.22
CA GLY A 136 -9.43 -9.65 37.70
C GLY A 136 -10.88 -10.03 37.44
N ARG A 137 -11.15 -10.36 36.19
CA ARG A 137 -12.26 -11.22 35.83
C ARG A 137 -11.66 -12.61 35.73
N GLU A 138 -11.66 -13.32 36.85
CA GLU A 138 -11.51 -14.77 36.87
C GLU A 138 -12.59 -15.35 35.95
N PHE A 139 -12.22 -15.65 34.71
CA PHE A 139 -13.03 -16.44 33.82
C PHE A 139 -12.85 -17.89 34.25
N ASN A 140 -13.78 -18.37 35.07
CA ASN A 140 -13.94 -19.79 35.37
C ASN A 140 -14.21 -20.54 34.06
N PHE A 141 -13.15 -20.97 33.39
CA PHE A 141 -13.19 -21.95 32.32
C PHE A 141 -13.16 -23.34 32.96
N SER A 142 -14.28 -23.70 33.57
CA SER A 142 -14.49 -25.01 34.17
C SER A 142 -15.97 -25.37 34.04
N ASP A 143 -16.46 -25.47 32.80
CA ASP A 143 -17.57 -26.36 32.51
C ASP A 143 -17.69 -26.67 31.01
N ALA A 144 -18.18 -27.87 30.72
CA ALA A 144 -18.48 -28.44 29.41
C ALA A 144 -17.28 -28.85 28.52
N THR A 145 -16.56 -29.85 28.99
CA THR A 145 -16.40 -31.07 28.18
C THR A 145 -17.78 -31.55 27.72
N ASP A 146 -18.23 -31.09 26.55
CA ASP A 146 -19.24 -31.81 25.78
C ASP A 146 -18.61 -32.27 24.47
N LEU A 147 -18.01 -33.44 24.57
CA LEU A 147 -17.61 -34.27 23.45
C LEU A 147 -18.86 -34.63 22.65
N ARG A 148 -19.14 -33.85 21.60
CA ARG A 148 -19.94 -34.34 20.47
C ARG A 148 -19.06 -34.46 19.23
N PRO A 149 -18.39 -35.61 19.01
CA PRO A 149 -17.83 -35.95 17.71
C PRO A 149 -18.96 -36.48 16.81
N GLY A 150 -19.55 -35.60 16.02
CA GLY A 150 -20.27 -35.94 14.79
C GLY A 150 -19.86 -34.89 13.77
N TYR A 151 -18.93 -35.12 12.84
CA TYR A 151 -18.86 -36.19 11.83
C TYR A 151 -20.13 -36.29 10.98
N LEU A 152 -19.99 -35.79 9.74
CA LEU A 152 -20.87 -35.80 8.57
C LEU A 152 -21.98 -34.74 8.51
N ASP A 153 -21.60 -33.52 8.11
CA ASP A 153 -22.34 -32.84 7.04
C ASP A 153 -21.43 -32.74 5.81
N ASP A 154 -21.33 -33.88 5.11
CA ASP A 154 -20.75 -34.02 3.77
C ASP A 154 -21.75 -33.59 2.67
N SER A 155 -22.60 -32.58 2.90
CA SER A 155 -23.57 -32.11 1.87
C SER A 155 -22.99 -31.09 0.89
N ASN A 156 -21.72 -30.67 1.02
CA ASN A 156 -21.10 -29.69 0.11
C ASN A 156 -19.94 -30.26 -0.73
N LEU A 157 -19.84 -31.58 -0.83
CA LEU A 157 -18.91 -32.29 -1.74
C LEU A 157 -19.52 -32.58 -3.12
N MET A 158 -20.74 -32.10 -3.38
CA MET A 158 -21.47 -32.29 -4.65
C MET A 158 -21.48 -31.01 -5.50
N ASN A 159 -20.29 -30.49 -5.83
CA ASN A 159 -20.14 -29.67 -7.05
C ASN A 159 -18.70 -29.66 -7.60
N SER A 160 -17.96 -30.77 -7.40
CA SER A 160 -16.54 -30.89 -7.75
C SER A 160 -16.28 -31.70 -9.02
N GLU A 161 -17.25 -31.82 -9.95
CA GLU A 161 -17.07 -32.65 -11.16
C GLU A 161 -17.28 -31.90 -12.48
N ASN A 162 -17.43 -30.58 -12.45
CA ASN A 162 -17.40 -29.77 -13.68
C ASN A 162 -16.55 -28.50 -13.57
N SER A 163 -15.59 -28.49 -12.64
CA SER A 163 -14.59 -27.42 -12.60
C SER A 163 -13.53 -27.70 -13.65
N LYS A 164 -13.76 -27.23 -14.88
CA LYS A 164 -12.64 -26.61 -15.61
C LYS A 164 -11.95 -25.72 -14.58
N SER A 165 -10.69 -25.99 -14.26
CA SER A 165 -9.96 -25.35 -13.17
C SER A 165 -10.23 -23.84 -13.22
N ARG A 166 -11.05 -23.35 -12.28
CA ARG A 166 -11.44 -21.94 -12.25
C ARG A 166 -10.14 -21.14 -12.18
N LYS A 167 -10.02 -20.12 -13.03
CA LYS A 167 -8.80 -19.32 -13.03
C LYS A 167 -8.71 -18.54 -11.73
N TRP A 168 -7.49 -18.30 -11.26
CA TRP A 168 -7.24 -17.72 -9.94
C TRP A 168 -7.83 -16.30 -9.78
N TYR A 169 -8.07 -15.61 -10.89
CA TYR A 169 -8.64 -14.27 -10.97
C TYR A 169 -10.16 -14.25 -11.19
N GLU A 170 -10.82 -15.41 -11.28
CA GLU A 170 -12.26 -15.49 -11.50
C GLU A 170 -13.03 -15.64 -10.18
N GLY A 171 -14.18 -14.97 -10.08
CA GLY A 171 -15.13 -15.17 -8.99
C GLY A 171 -14.98 -14.20 -7.82
N GLY A 172 -14.31 -13.06 -8.01
CA GLY A 172 -14.27 -11.97 -7.02
C GLY A 172 -15.65 -11.34 -6.82
N THR A 173 -16.07 -11.19 -5.57
CA THR A 173 -17.39 -10.63 -5.20
C THR A 173 -17.32 -9.51 -4.15
N LEU A 174 -16.13 -9.18 -3.66
CA LEU A 174 -15.97 -8.33 -2.46
C LEU A 174 -15.88 -6.82 -2.77
N HIS A 175 -15.92 -6.41 -4.04
CA HIS A 175 -15.72 -5.01 -4.48
C HIS A 175 -16.49 -3.96 -3.67
N LYS A 176 -17.79 -4.20 -3.43
CA LYS A 176 -18.70 -3.28 -2.74
C LYS A 176 -19.02 -3.74 -1.31
N LYS A 177 -18.28 -4.73 -0.81
CA LYS A 177 -18.49 -5.32 0.50
C LYS A 177 -17.72 -4.56 1.58
N SER A 178 -18.09 -4.79 2.83
CA SER A 178 -17.43 -4.20 3.98
C SER A 178 -16.12 -4.92 4.31
N ALA A 179 -15.25 -4.29 5.10
CA ALA A 179 -14.08 -4.94 5.67
C ALA A 179 -14.44 -6.12 6.58
N LEU A 180 -15.65 -6.15 7.17
CA LEU A 180 -16.13 -7.31 7.93
C LEU A 180 -16.40 -8.52 7.02
N ASP A 181 -17.00 -8.29 5.85
CA ASP A 181 -17.20 -9.34 4.84
C ASP A 181 -15.85 -9.89 4.36
N TRP A 182 -14.87 -8.99 4.17
CA TRP A 182 -13.49 -9.37 3.84
C TRP A 182 -12.85 -10.27 4.90
N GLN A 183 -13.00 -9.96 6.19
CA GLN A 183 -12.47 -10.82 7.26
C GLN A 183 -13.04 -12.24 7.24
N GLY A 184 -14.26 -12.43 6.72
CA GLY A 184 -14.93 -13.73 6.65
C GLY A 184 -14.78 -14.47 5.31
N SER A 185 -14.22 -13.83 4.29
CA SER A 185 -14.12 -14.40 2.95
C SER A 185 -12.94 -15.35 2.79
N ASN A 186 -13.05 -16.27 1.82
CA ASN A 186 -11.98 -17.20 1.50
C ASN A 186 -10.89 -16.51 0.65
N HIS A 187 -9.67 -17.05 0.71
CA HIS A 187 -8.52 -16.47 0.00
C HIS A 187 -8.72 -16.39 -1.53
N PRO A 188 -9.30 -17.40 -2.23
CA PRO A 188 -9.58 -17.28 -3.67
C PRO A 188 -10.46 -16.08 -4.06
N ASP A 189 -11.54 -15.79 -3.32
CA ASP A 189 -12.43 -14.65 -3.58
C ASP A 189 -11.73 -13.31 -3.30
N LYS A 190 -10.92 -13.25 -2.23
CA LYS A 190 -10.04 -12.09 -1.94
C LYS A 190 -9.08 -11.81 -3.08
N LEU A 191 -8.38 -12.85 -3.54
CA LEU A 191 -7.39 -12.75 -4.59
C LEU A 191 -8.02 -12.34 -5.93
N ALA A 192 -9.15 -12.95 -6.29
CA ALA A 192 -9.90 -12.59 -7.49
C ALA A 192 -10.43 -11.14 -7.43
N THR A 193 -10.91 -10.69 -6.27
CA THR A 193 -11.32 -9.28 -6.08
C THR A 193 -10.12 -8.34 -6.21
N CYS A 194 -8.95 -8.67 -5.63
CA CYS A 194 -7.76 -7.84 -5.77
C CYS A 194 -7.23 -7.81 -7.21
N SER A 195 -7.31 -8.92 -7.95
CA SER A 195 -6.93 -8.92 -9.36
C SER A 195 -7.81 -8.01 -10.21
N ASP A 196 -9.11 -7.93 -9.91
CA ASP A 196 -10.02 -7.03 -10.61
C ASP A 196 -9.59 -5.55 -10.41
N PHE A 197 -9.17 -5.17 -9.20
CA PHE A 197 -8.62 -3.82 -8.94
C PHE A 197 -7.30 -3.57 -9.68
N VAL A 198 -6.36 -4.52 -9.65
CA VAL A 198 -5.07 -4.38 -10.36
C VAL A 198 -5.29 -4.29 -11.87
N ALA A 199 -6.16 -5.13 -12.43
CA ALA A 199 -6.50 -5.11 -13.84
C ALA A 199 -7.12 -3.77 -14.25
N ALA A 200 -8.05 -3.23 -13.45
CA ALA A 200 -8.64 -1.91 -13.71
C ALA A 200 -7.56 -0.81 -13.75
N MET A 201 -6.62 -0.80 -12.80
CA MET A 201 -5.54 0.20 -12.77
C MET A 201 -4.59 0.09 -13.97
N TRP A 202 -4.24 -1.14 -14.35
CA TRP A 202 -3.37 -1.41 -15.51
C TRP A 202 -4.05 -1.01 -16.83
N GLN A 203 -5.32 -1.38 -17.03
CA GLN A 203 -6.07 -1.03 -18.25
C GLN A 203 -6.26 0.48 -18.42
N ASN A 204 -6.40 1.22 -17.31
CA ASN A 204 -6.55 2.67 -17.31
C ASN A 204 -5.20 3.43 -17.30
N GLU A 205 -4.08 2.72 -17.47
CA GLU A 205 -2.72 3.26 -17.45
C GLU A 205 -2.41 4.13 -16.22
N LYS A 206 -3.00 3.79 -15.06
CA LYS A 206 -2.86 4.56 -13.82
C LYS A 206 -1.59 4.20 -13.05
N PHE A 207 -0.98 3.05 -13.34
CA PHE A 207 0.24 2.64 -12.67
C PHE A 207 1.47 3.44 -13.10
N VAL A 208 2.41 3.67 -12.18
CA VAL A 208 3.73 4.22 -12.51
C VAL A 208 4.37 3.44 -13.67
N PRO A 209 5.13 4.09 -14.59
CA PRO A 209 5.63 3.44 -15.80
C PRO A 209 6.39 2.13 -15.55
N ARG A 210 7.10 2.04 -14.42
CA ARG A 210 7.82 0.82 -14.02
C ARG A 210 6.89 -0.39 -13.87
N ILE A 211 5.72 -0.20 -13.24
CA ILE A 211 4.75 -1.27 -13.01
C ILE A 211 3.94 -1.50 -14.29
N GLN A 212 3.47 -0.42 -14.93
CA GLN A 212 2.67 -0.47 -16.16
C GLN A 212 3.35 -1.32 -17.25
N ASN A 213 4.66 -1.13 -17.45
CA ASN A 213 5.44 -1.81 -18.47
C ASN A 213 5.94 -3.20 -18.04
N SER A 214 5.68 -3.62 -16.80
CA SER A 214 6.11 -4.93 -16.28
C SER A 214 5.04 -6.01 -16.37
N ILE A 215 3.81 -5.62 -16.74
CA ILE A 215 2.65 -6.50 -16.81
C ILE A 215 2.30 -6.67 -18.29
N ASP A 216 2.60 -7.85 -18.84
CA ASP A 216 2.31 -8.21 -20.23
C ASP A 216 1.10 -9.15 -20.32
N SER A 217 0.81 -9.88 -19.24
CA SER A 217 -0.23 -10.88 -19.16
C SER A 217 -1.01 -10.80 -17.84
N VAL A 218 -2.14 -11.51 -17.78
CA VAL A 218 -2.93 -11.61 -16.55
C VAL A 218 -2.13 -12.28 -15.44
N ASP A 219 -1.27 -13.25 -15.75
CA ASP A 219 -0.48 -13.94 -14.74
C ASP A 219 0.58 -13.03 -14.09
N ASP A 220 1.07 -12.02 -14.81
CA ASP A 220 1.99 -11.00 -14.26
C ASP A 220 1.31 -10.07 -13.25
N MET A 221 -0.03 -10.00 -13.24
CA MET A 221 -0.80 -9.25 -12.25
C MET A 221 -0.90 -9.97 -10.90
N LYS A 222 -0.69 -11.30 -10.88
CA LYS A 222 -0.86 -12.13 -9.69
C LYS A 222 -0.04 -11.67 -8.47
N PRO A 223 1.27 -11.38 -8.58
CA PRO A 223 2.05 -10.91 -7.42
C PRO A 223 1.49 -9.61 -6.84
N TYR A 224 1.04 -8.67 -7.68
CA TYR A 224 0.41 -7.42 -7.22
C TYR A 224 -0.93 -7.69 -6.52
N ALA A 225 -1.75 -8.58 -7.06
CA ALA A 225 -3.00 -8.97 -6.40
C ALA A 225 -2.74 -9.62 -5.03
N GLN A 226 -1.70 -10.46 -4.91
CA GLN A 226 -1.33 -11.08 -3.64
C GLN A 226 -0.83 -10.06 -2.61
N GLU A 227 0.02 -9.11 -3.03
CA GLU A 227 0.51 -8.03 -2.17
C GLU A 227 -0.65 -7.14 -1.69
N LEU A 228 -1.62 -6.86 -2.56
CA LEU A 228 -2.81 -6.09 -2.19
C LEU A 228 -3.72 -6.86 -1.22
N VAL A 229 -3.88 -8.18 -1.38
CA VAL A 229 -4.60 -9.02 -0.40
C VAL A 229 -3.94 -8.93 0.97
N GLU A 230 -2.61 -9.07 1.04
CA GLU A 230 -1.86 -8.99 2.29
C GLU A 230 -2.02 -7.62 2.96
N TYR A 231 -1.93 -6.54 2.17
CA TYR A 231 -2.17 -5.18 2.66
C TYR A 231 -3.56 -5.07 3.31
N ILE A 232 -4.63 -5.49 2.61
CA ILE A 232 -5.99 -5.39 3.12
C ILE A 232 -6.20 -6.31 4.33
N ASP A 233 -5.62 -7.52 4.35
CA ASP A 233 -5.70 -8.43 5.50
C ASP A 233 -5.03 -7.83 6.75
N VAL A 234 -3.90 -7.15 6.60
CA VAL A 234 -3.24 -6.43 7.70
C VAL A 234 -4.09 -5.24 8.15
N ALA A 235 -4.58 -4.44 7.20
CA ALA A 235 -5.36 -3.24 7.48
C ALA A 235 -6.75 -3.55 8.09
N THR A 236 -7.28 -4.75 7.82
CA THR A 236 -8.58 -5.22 8.33
C THR A 236 -8.44 -6.32 9.39
N ARG A 237 -7.29 -6.40 10.07
CA ARG A 237 -7.06 -7.39 11.12
C ARG A 237 -8.19 -7.36 12.15
N ARG A 238 -8.76 -8.53 12.43
CA ARG A 238 -9.90 -8.68 13.34
C ARG A 238 -9.54 -8.23 14.75
N ASP A 239 -10.34 -7.32 15.30
CA ASP A 239 -10.24 -6.94 16.71
C ASP A 239 -10.76 -8.10 17.59
N PRO A 240 -10.07 -8.45 18.71
CA PRO A 240 -10.54 -9.49 19.62
C PRO A 240 -11.94 -9.23 20.19
N ASP A 241 -12.33 -7.97 20.39
CA ASP A 241 -13.70 -7.62 20.78
C ASP A 241 -14.59 -7.53 19.53
N PRO A 242 -15.59 -8.42 19.37
CA PRO A 242 -16.46 -8.42 18.20
C PRO A 242 -17.28 -7.14 18.05
N GLU A 243 -17.64 -6.46 19.15
CA GLU A 243 -18.40 -5.21 19.09
C GLU A 243 -17.52 -4.06 18.60
N GLN A 244 -16.29 -3.97 19.10
CA GLN A 244 -15.29 -3.02 18.60
C GLN A 244 -14.96 -3.29 17.13
N ASN A 245 -14.75 -4.55 16.74
CA ASN A 245 -14.48 -4.93 15.35
C ASN A 245 -15.60 -4.45 14.41
N ARG A 246 -16.87 -4.67 14.79
CA ARG A 246 -18.02 -4.19 14.02
C ARG A 246 -18.00 -2.67 13.88
N ARG A 247 -17.77 -1.93 14.97
CA ARG A 247 -17.74 -0.46 14.95
C ARG A 247 -16.65 0.10 14.04
N LEU A 248 -15.47 -0.52 14.03
CA LEU A 248 -14.35 -0.08 13.21
C LEU A 248 -14.59 -0.32 11.72
N PHE A 249 -15.12 -1.48 11.35
CA PHE A 249 -15.08 -1.97 9.97
C PHE A 249 -16.41 -1.98 9.21
N THR A 250 -17.55 -1.69 9.86
CA THR A 250 -18.86 -1.68 9.17
C THR A 250 -18.94 -0.66 8.04
N ASN A 251 -18.33 0.52 8.22
CA ASN A 251 -18.40 1.62 7.24
C ASN A 251 -17.17 1.69 6.32
N GLN A 252 -16.26 0.71 6.41
CA GLN A 252 -15.07 0.65 5.57
C GLN A 252 -15.31 -0.35 4.45
N THR A 253 -15.24 0.10 3.20
CA THR A 253 -15.44 -0.77 2.03
C THR A 253 -14.11 -1.35 1.54
N VAL A 254 -14.15 -2.55 0.98
CA VAL A 254 -12.97 -3.20 0.42
C VAL A 254 -12.35 -2.35 -0.70
N ALA A 255 -13.17 -1.76 -1.58
CA ALA A 255 -12.67 -0.87 -2.63
C ALA A 255 -11.87 0.32 -2.10
N ALA A 256 -12.34 0.97 -1.03
CA ALA A 256 -11.62 2.10 -0.43
C ALA A 256 -10.27 1.66 0.16
N MET A 257 -10.25 0.51 0.84
CA MET A 257 -9.01 -0.06 1.41
C MET A 257 -8.03 -0.50 0.32
N ALA A 258 -8.52 -1.08 -0.77
CA ALA A 258 -7.71 -1.46 -1.92
C ALA A 258 -7.06 -0.24 -2.57
N LEU A 259 -7.85 0.82 -2.83
CA LEU A 259 -7.33 2.08 -3.38
C LEU A 259 -6.27 2.69 -2.46
N LEU A 260 -6.52 2.73 -1.15
CA LEU A 260 -5.54 3.23 -0.17
C LEU A 260 -4.24 2.43 -0.22
N GLY A 261 -4.30 1.10 -0.29
CA GLY A 261 -3.11 0.25 -0.43
C GLY A 261 -2.33 0.54 -1.71
N ILE A 262 -3.02 0.66 -2.84
CA ILE A 262 -2.39 0.99 -4.13
C ILE A 262 -1.68 2.36 -4.08
N ILE A 263 -2.26 3.34 -3.37
CA ILE A 263 -1.63 4.66 -3.13
C ILE A 263 -0.41 4.52 -2.22
N GLU A 264 -0.54 3.86 -1.07
CA GLU A 264 0.55 3.73 -0.08
C GLU A 264 1.74 2.93 -0.60
N MET A 265 1.50 1.94 -1.46
CA MET A 265 2.56 1.19 -2.15
C MET A 265 3.24 1.99 -3.27
N GLY A 266 2.76 3.20 -3.57
CA GLY A 266 3.34 4.08 -4.60
C GLY A 266 3.15 3.51 -6.00
N TRP A 267 2.05 2.81 -6.23
CA TRP A 267 1.77 2.21 -7.54
C TRP A 267 1.19 3.21 -8.53
N LEU A 268 0.57 4.30 -8.09
CA LEU A 268 -0.05 5.31 -8.95
C LEU A 268 0.92 6.41 -9.39
N LYS A 269 0.68 6.98 -10.58
CA LYS A 269 1.40 8.13 -11.16
C LYS A 269 1.14 9.43 -10.42
#